data_AF-W7QQB8-F1
#
_entry.id   AF-W7QQB8-F1
#
_cell.length_a   1.000
_cell.length_b   1.000
_cell.length_c   1.000
_cell.angle_alpha   90.00
_cell.angle_beta   90.00
_cell.angle_gamma   90.00
#
_symmetry.space_group_name_H-M   'P 1'
#
loop_
_entity.id
_entity.type
_entity.pdbx_description
1 polymer ?
#
loop_
_entity_poly.entity_id
_entity_poly.type
_entity_poly.pdbx_seq_one_letter_code
_entity_poly.pdbx_strand_id
1 'polypeptide(L)'
;MLDIGFWELILIGIVALVVLGPDKLPGAVRSVASIMRNVRQTANNLKAELNHELRVNELHQQLKEAEQKGMTNLNEGERSAIAELEAAAREVNSIHKDITQPTSEQSAQTKPKNEQP
;
A
#
# COMPACT_ATOMS: atom_id res chain seq x y z
N MET A 1 -10.64 1.11 29.96
CA MET A 1 -11.31 -0.20 30.12
C MET A 1 -12.78 0.10 30.31
N LEU A 2 -13.67 -0.72 29.75
CA LEU A 2 -15.10 -0.61 30.04
C LEU A 2 -15.37 -1.49 31.26
N ASP A 3 -15.16 -0.94 32.46
CA ASP A 3 -15.51 -1.57 33.73
C ASP A 3 -17.03 -1.49 33.95
N ILE A 4 -17.81 -1.94 32.97
CA ILE A 4 -19.27 -1.93 33.00
C ILE A 4 -19.74 -3.33 33.41
N GLY A 5 -20.30 -3.42 34.61
CA GLY A 5 -20.90 -4.64 35.14
C GLY A 5 -22.28 -4.91 34.54
N PHE A 6 -22.78 -6.14 34.76
CA PHE A 6 -24.13 -6.53 34.36
C PHE A 6 -25.21 -5.60 34.94
N TRP A 7 -25.03 -5.18 36.20
CA TRP A 7 -25.96 -4.27 36.88
C TRP A 7 -26.01 -2.87 36.24
N GLU A 8 -24.86 -2.34 35.80
CA GLU A 8 -24.80 -1.04 35.15
C GLU A 8 -25.45 -1.06 33.77
N LEU A 9 -25.29 -2.16 33.01
CA LEU A 9 -26.00 -2.35 31.74
C LEU A 9 -27.52 -2.36 31.90
N ILE A 10 -28.03 -3.01 32.96
CA ILE A 10 -29.46 -2.99 33.25
C ILE A 10 -29.92 -1.57 33.56
N LEU A 11 -29.19 -0.83 34.41
CA LEU A 11 -29.55 0.53 34.78
C LEU A 11 -29.58 1.45 33.56
N ILE A 12 -28.56 1.39 32.71
CA ILE A 12 -28.51 2.13 31.44
C ILE A 12 -29.65 1.71 30.52
N GLY A 13 -29.98 0.42 30.46
CA GLY A 13 -31.12 -0.10 29.72
C GLY A 13 -32.44 0.51 30.19
N ILE A 14 -32.69 0.56 31.50
CA ILE A 14 -33.89 1.19 32.07
C ILE A 14 -33.94 2.68 31.72
N VAL A 15 -32.84 3.41 31.90
CA VAL A 15 -32.77 4.84 31.56
C VAL A 15 -33.04 5.06 30.07
N ALA A 16 -32.43 4.25 29.21
CA ALA A 16 -32.66 4.32 27.77
C ALA A 16 -34.12 4.01 27.40
N LEU A 17 -34.75 3.04 28.05
CA LEU A 17 -36.17 2.72 27.86
C LEU A 17 -37.08 3.87 28.29
N VAL A 18 -36.77 4.58 29.39
CA VAL A 18 -37.57 5.71 29.87
C VAL A 18 -37.40 6.94 28.96
N VAL A 19 -36.18 7.25 28.56
CA VAL A 19 -35.87 8.45 27.76
C VAL A 19 -36.33 8.29 26.32
N LEU A 20 -36.01 7.17 25.69
CA LEU A 20 -36.27 6.92 24.27
C LEU A 20 -37.61 6.21 24.04
N GLY A 21 -38.06 5.42 25.02
CA GLY A 21 -39.23 4.56 24.91
C GLY A 21 -38.87 3.14 24.44
N PRO A 22 -39.57 2.10 24.96
CA PRO A 22 -39.35 0.70 24.59
C PRO A 22 -39.57 0.42 23.10
N ASP A 23 -40.47 1.16 22.45
CA ASP A 23 -40.76 0.99 21.02
C ASP A 23 -39.67 1.58 20.10
N LYS A 24 -38.92 2.59 20.57
CA LYS A 24 -37.97 3.33 19.74
C LYS A 24 -36.52 2.88 19.94
N LEU A 25 -36.18 2.36 21.11
CA LEU A 25 -34.88 1.77 21.41
C LEU A 25 -34.44 0.69 20.38
N PRO A 26 -35.27 -0.32 20.04
CA PRO A 26 -34.88 -1.32 19.04
C PRO A 26 -34.70 -0.71 17.64
N GLY A 27 -35.46 0.34 17.32
CA GLY A 27 -35.30 1.10 16.06
C GLY A 27 -33.97 1.85 16.00
N ALA A 28 -33.57 2.51 17.09
CA ALA A 28 -32.30 3.22 17.18
C ALA A 28 -31.10 2.27 17.08
N VAL A 29 -31.13 1.14 17.80
CA VAL A 29 -30.09 0.10 17.72
C VAL A 29 -29.97 -0.44 16.30
N ARG A 30 -31.09 -0.75 15.63
CA ARG A 30 -31.08 -1.21 14.23
C ARG A 30 -30.49 -0.17 13.28
N SER A 31 -30.79 1.10 13.49
CA SER A 31 -30.29 2.19 12.65
C SER A 31 -28.77 2.32 12.76
N VAL A 32 -28.24 2.37 13.98
CA VAL A 32 -26.80 2.44 14.23
C VAL A 32 -26.11 1.15 13.75
N ALA A 33 -26.70 -0.01 14.02
CA ALA A 33 -26.16 -1.30 13.59
C ALA A 33 -26.10 -1.41 12.06
N SER A 34 -27.11 -0.91 11.34
CA SER A 34 -27.11 -0.90 9.87
C SER A 34 -26.01 0.00 9.32
N ILE A 35 -25.81 1.19 9.89
CA ILE A 35 -24.71 2.09 9.49
C ILE A 35 -23.36 1.41 9.70
N MET A 36 -23.14 0.84 10.89
CA MET A 36 -21.90 0.11 11.21
C MET A 36 -21.68 -1.10 10.28
N ARG A 37 -22.75 -1.84 9.98
CA ARG A 37 -22.73 -2.98 9.05
C ARG A 37 -22.31 -2.54 7.66
N ASN A 38 -22.94 -1.48 7.14
CA ASN A 38 -22.70 -0.97 5.79
C ASN A 38 -21.28 -0.42 5.66
N VAL A 39 -20.79 0.31 6.66
CA VAL A 39 -19.40 0.80 6.70
C VAL A 39 -18.42 -0.38 6.72
N ARG A 40 -18.66 -1.39 7.56
CA ARG A 40 -17.81 -2.59 7.64
C ARG A 40 -17.82 -3.38 6.33
N GLN A 41 -18.97 -3.50 5.68
CA GLN A 41 -19.10 -4.19 4.39
C GLN A 41 -18.43 -3.41 3.26
N THR A 42 -18.58 -2.09 3.23
CA THR A 42 -17.90 -1.22 2.27
C THR A 42 -16.39 -1.30 2.47
N ALA A 43 -15.89 -1.23 3.71
CA ALA A 43 -14.48 -1.39 4.01
C ALA A 43 -13.95 -2.79 3.64
N ASN A 44 -14.76 -3.83 3.77
CA ASN A 44 -14.39 -5.19 3.34
C ASN A 44 -14.37 -5.32 1.82
N ASN A 45 -15.30 -4.68 1.10
CA ASN A 45 -15.34 -4.69 -0.37
C ASN A 45 -14.19 -3.88 -0.95
N LEU A 46 -13.93 -2.69 -0.40
CA LEU A 46 -12.75 -1.90 -0.73
C LEU A 46 -11.50 -2.70 -0.41
N LYS A 47 -11.37 -3.33 0.76
CA LYS A 47 -10.26 -4.26 1.02
C LYS A 47 -10.19 -5.39 0.01
N ALA A 48 -11.30 -5.93 -0.47
CA ALA A 48 -11.30 -7.02 -1.45
C ALA A 48 -10.83 -6.53 -2.84
N GLU A 49 -11.26 -5.35 -3.29
CA GLU A 49 -10.81 -4.69 -4.51
C GLU A 49 -9.37 -4.17 -4.38
N LEU A 50 -8.99 -3.63 -3.23
CA LEU A 50 -7.60 -3.30 -2.89
C LEU A 50 -6.72 -4.56 -2.73
N ASN A 51 -7.25 -5.71 -2.35
CA ASN A 51 -6.52 -6.98 -2.42
C ASN A 51 -6.43 -7.49 -3.87
N HIS A 52 -7.33 -7.03 -4.75
CA HIS A 52 -7.34 -7.35 -6.18
C HIS A 52 -6.40 -6.44 -6.99
N GLU A 53 -6.15 -5.19 -6.56
CA GLU A 53 -5.30 -4.21 -7.27
C GLU A 53 -4.17 -3.55 -6.44
N LEU A 54 -4.37 -3.32 -5.13
CA LEU A 54 -3.46 -2.60 -4.21
C LEU A 54 -2.59 -3.55 -3.37
N ARG A 55 -2.08 -4.61 -4.02
CA ARG A 55 -0.86 -5.33 -3.57
C ARG A 55 0.39 -4.42 -3.65
N VAL A 56 0.32 -3.24 -4.23
CA VAL A 56 1.54 -2.51 -4.62
C VAL A 56 2.10 -1.60 -3.52
N ASN A 57 1.31 -1.02 -2.62
CA ASN A 57 1.82 0.07 -1.76
C ASN A 57 1.95 -0.27 -0.26
N GLU A 58 1.02 -1.05 0.32
CA GLU A 58 1.12 -1.51 1.71
C GLU A 58 1.98 -2.77 1.85
N LEU A 59 2.02 -3.63 0.83
CA LEU A 59 3.03 -4.69 0.78
C LEU A 59 4.40 -4.14 0.45
N HIS A 60 4.53 -3.06 -0.34
CA HIS A 60 5.84 -2.43 -0.48
C HIS A 60 6.38 -1.87 0.83
N GLN A 61 5.55 -1.29 1.69
CA GLN A 61 6.01 -0.82 3.01
C GLN A 61 6.31 -1.98 3.96
N GLN A 62 5.46 -3.02 3.98
CA GLN A 62 5.73 -4.22 4.78
C GLN A 62 6.93 -5.05 4.24
N LEU A 63 7.16 -5.10 2.92
CA LEU A 63 8.36 -5.70 2.28
C LEU A 63 9.60 -4.84 2.52
N LYS A 64 9.50 -3.51 2.42
CA LYS A 64 10.62 -2.59 2.68
C LYS A 64 11.05 -2.64 4.14
N GLU A 65 10.11 -2.76 5.05
CA GLU A 65 10.40 -2.95 6.47
C GLU A 65 10.96 -4.37 6.75
N ALA A 66 10.50 -5.41 6.02
CA ALA A 66 11.06 -6.75 6.11
C ALA A 66 12.46 -6.88 5.48
N GLU A 67 12.74 -6.21 4.37
CA GLU A 67 14.06 -6.12 3.73
C GLU A 67 15.04 -5.37 4.63
N GLN A 68 14.63 -4.26 5.22
CA GLN A 68 15.43 -3.55 6.22
C GLN A 68 15.75 -4.44 7.41
N LYS A 69 14.75 -5.17 7.93
CA LYS A 69 14.96 -6.13 9.03
C LYS A 69 15.83 -7.32 8.62
N GLY A 70 15.74 -7.77 7.38
CA GLY A 70 16.62 -8.77 6.78
C GLY A 70 18.05 -8.27 6.76
N MET A 71 18.33 -7.16 6.08
CA MET A 71 19.66 -6.53 6.01
C MET A 71 20.30 -6.27 7.38
N THR A 72 19.50 -5.95 8.40
CA THR A 72 20.01 -5.75 9.77
C THR A 72 20.36 -7.04 10.51
N ASN A 73 19.72 -8.18 10.17
CA ASN A 73 19.94 -9.48 10.84
C ASN A 73 20.83 -10.45 10.06
N LEU A 74 21.31 -10.07 8.87
CA LEU A 74 22.23 -10.88 8.07
C LEU A 74 23.62 -10.90 8.71
N ASN A 75 24.13 -12.12 8.95
CA ASN A 75 25.48 -12.38 9.45
C ASN A 75 26.52 -11.87 8.41
N GLU A 76 27.78 -11.65 8.82
CA GLU A 76 28.85 -11.12 7.96
C GLU A 76 29.03 -11.89 6.64
N GLY A 77 28.78 -13.21 6.68
CA GLY A 77 28.80 -14.07 5.48
C GLY A 77 27.69 -13.79 4.48
N GLU A 78 26.50 -13.38 4.93
CA GLU A 78 25.35 -13.13 4.05
C GLU A 78 25.38 -11.72 3.45
N ARG A 79 25.93 -10.74 4.18
CA ARG A 79 26.20 -9.39 3.65
C ARG A 79 27.18 -9.43 2.48
N SER A 80 28.18 -10.30 2.58
CA SER A 80 29.18 -10.50 1.51
C SER A 80 28.56 -11.10 0.25
N ALA A 81 27.68 -12.11 0.41
CA ALA A 81 26.95 -12.71 -0.71
C ALA A 81 26.03 -11.69 -1.41
N ILE A 82 25.33 -10.83 -0.66
CA ILE A 82 24.45 -9.80 -1.24
C ILE A 82 25.25 -8.72 -1.97
N ALA A 83 26.40 -8.30 -1.43
CA ALA A 83 27.27 -7.33 -2.09
C ALA A 83 27.85 -7.87 -3.42
N GLU A 84 28.18 -9.17 -3.48
CA GLU A 84 28.61 -9.83 -4.70
C GLU A 84 27.49 -9.95 -5.74
N LEU A 85 26.26 -10.28 -5.29
CA LEU A 85 25.07 -10.27 -6.15
C LEU A 85 24.78 -8.86 -6.70
N GLU A 86 24.93 -7.82 -5.89
CA GLU A 86 24.72 -6.43 -6.30
C GLU A 86 25.78 -5.99 -7.32
N ALA A 87 27.03 -6.38 -7.14
CA ALA A 87 28.11 -6.13 -8.10
C ALA A 87 27.83 -6.81 -9.45
N ALA A 88 27.43 -8.09 -9.43
CA ALA A 88 27.06 -8.84 -10.63
C ALA A 88 25.83 -8.23 -11.33
N ALA A 89 24.82 -7.80 -10.58
CA ALA A 89 23.63 -7.15 -11.13
C ALA A 89 23.95 -5.79 -11.79
N ARG A 90 24.89 -5.01 -11.22
CA ARG A 90 25.34 -3.76 -11.83
C ARG A 90 26.11 -3.99 -13.12
N GLU A 91 26.97 -5.00 -13.18
CA GLU A 91 27.71 -5.37 -14.39
C GLU A 91 26.76 -5.72 -15.54
N VAL A 92 25.75 -6.56 -15.28
CA VAL A 92 24.72 -6.90 -16.27
C VAL A 92 23.92 -5.66 -16.72
N ASN A 93 23.61 -4.75 -15.79
CA ASN A 93 22.91 -3.50 -16.13
C ASN A 93 23.78 -2.58 -16.99
N SER A 94 25.08 -2.45 -16.71
CA SER A 94 26.00 -1.69 -17.56
C SER A 94 26.14 -2.28 -18.96
N ILE A 95 26.26 -3.60 -19.09
CA ILE A 95 26.31 -4.28 -20.39
C ILE A 95 25.03 -3.98 -21.19
N HIS A 96 23.86 -4.01 -20.54
CA HIS A 96 22.59 -3.66 -21.19
C HIS A 96 22.52 -2.18 -21.60
N LYS A 97 23.09 -1.28 -20.80
CA LYS A 97 23.15 0.15 -21.08
C LYS A 97 24.08 0.49 -22.24
N ASP A 98 25.21 -0.22 -22.36
CA ASP A 98 26.13 -0.11 -23.50
C ASP A 98 25.51 -0.67 -24.79
N ILE A 99 24.68 -1.72 -24.72
CA ILE A 99 23.95 -2.26 -25.88
C ILE A 99 22.82 -1.32 -26.35
N THR A 100 22.28 -0.47 -25.46
CA THR A 100 21.15 0.45 -25.77
C THR A 100 21.61 1.84 -26.26
N GLN A 101 22.91 2.09 -26.41
CA GLN A 101 23.43 3.28 -27.07
C GLN A 101 24.32 2.92 -28.27
N PRO A 102 23.72 2.98 -29.47
CA PRO A 102 24.37 3.71 -30.54
C PRO A 102 23.44 4.75 -31.17
N THR A 103 24.08 5.71 -31.83
CA THR A 103 23.49 6.76 -32.68
C THR A 103 23.15 8.08 -31.98
N SER A 104 24.21 8.77 -31.54
CA SER A 104 24.28 10.22 -31.70
C SER A 104 25.60 10.61 -32.35
N GLU A 105 25.83 10.11 -33.57
CA GLU A 105 26.77 10.71 -34.50
C GLU A 105 26.11 10.82 -35.89
N GLN A 106 26.31 12.00 -36.51
CA GLN A 106 26.27 12.25 -37.96
C GLN A 106 24.97 12.77 -38.59
N SER A 107 24.82 14.10 -38.56
CA SER A 107 24.21 14.92 -39.64
C SER A 107 24.85 16.32 -39.56
N ALA A 108 26.03 16.52 -40.14
CA ALA A 108 26.24 16.88 -41.56
C ALA A 108 26.44 18.39 -41.75
N GLN A 109 27.69 18.82 -41.58
CA GLN A 109 28.23 20.02 -42.21
C GLN A 109 28.58 19.62 -43.67
N THR A 110 27.79 20.02 -44.67
CA THR A 110 28.25 20.14 -46.06
C THR A 110 27.30 20.95 -46.94
N LYS A 111 27.92 21.92 -47.62
CA LYS A 111 27.42 22.91 -48.60
C LYS A 111 26.92 22.25 -49.90
N PRO A 112 25.95 22.86 -50.62
CA PRO A 112 26.26 23.53 -51.92
C PRO A 112 25.42 24.83 -52.06
N LYS A 113 25.93 26.03 -52.39
CA LYS A 113 26.42 26.64 -53.66
C LYS A 113 25.66 26.28 -54.97
N ASN A 114 24.96 27.31 -55.50
CA ASN A 114 24.54 27.61 -56.90
C ASN A 114 23.32 26.81 -57.43
N GLU A 115 22.32 27.36 -58.13
CA GLU A 115 22.30 28.36 -59.21
C GLU A 115 21.02 29.26 -59.23
N GLN A 116 21.24 30.52 -59.60
CA GLN A 116 20.32 31.55 -60.14
C GLN A 116 20.06 31.31 -61.66
N PRO A 117 19.27 32.09 -62.42
CA PRO A 117 18.72 33.45 -62.18
C PRO A 117 17.19 33.57 -62.16
#